data_AF-A0A2R7JZN2-F1
#
_entry.id   AF-A0A2R7JZN2-F1
#
_cell.length_a   1.000
_cell.length_b   1.000
_cell.length_c   1.000
_cell.angle_alpha   90.00
_cell.angle_beta   90.00
_cell.angle_gamma   90.00
#
_symmetry.space_group_name_H-M   'P 1'
#
loop_
_entity.id
_entity.type
_entity.pdbx_description
1 polymer ?
#
loop_
_entity_poly.entity_id
_entity_poly.type
_entity_poly.pdbx_seq_one_letter_code
_entity_poly.pdbx_strand_id
1 'polypeptide(L)'
;KYQNKFDQIQELLGLTEKEKALVLSVNKANDPDKKYKEVFISLGSMLSKVYRTEVSLEEYLAYTTEESEKVKMNAYAQKFGGDIKKGIAAMARDMRNGN
;
A
#
# COMPACT_ATOMS: atom_id res chain seq x y z
N LYS A 1 14.75 -9.01 10.11
CA LYS A 1 14.73 -8.34 11.42
C LYS A 1 13.67 -8.88 12.40
N TYR A 2 12.61 -9.58 11.95
CA TYR A 2 11.56 -10.13 12.83
C TYR A 2 11.47 -11.66 12.92
N GLN A 3 12.24 -12.43 12.15
CA GLN A 3 12.19 -13.90 12.15
C GLN A 3 12.42 -14.48 13.56
N ASN A 4 13.36 -13.93 14.33
CA ASN A 4 13.68 -14.43 15.68
C ASN A 4 12.63 -14.08 16.74
N LYS A 5 11.65 -13.21 16.43
CA LYS A 5 10.52 -12.86 17.33
C LYS A 5 9.21 -13.47 16.84
N PHE A 6 9.24 -14.23 15.75
CA PHE A 6 8.02 -14.67 15.10
C PHE A 6 7.32 -15.77 15.88
N ASP A 7 8.06 -16.59 16.63
CA ASP A 7 7.47 -17.64 17.47
C ASP A 7 6.61 -17.06 18.60
N GLN A 8 7.04 -15.94 19.20
CA GLN A 8 6.24 -15.19 20.18
C GLN A 8 4.98 -14.58 19.55
N ILE A 9 5.08 -14.09 18.31
CA ILE A 9 3.93 -13.54 17.57
C ILE A 9 2.95 -14.66 17.20
N GLN A 10 3.46 -15.82 16.79
CA GLN A 10 2.68 -17.01 16.49
C GLN A 10 1.89 -17.47 17.71
N GLU A 11 2.54 -17.58 18.87
CA GLU A 11 1.89 -17.98 20.11
C GLU A 11 0.84 -16.96 20.56
N LEU A 12 1.17 -15.67 20.53
CA LEU A 12 0.25 -14.59 20.92
C LEU A 12 -1.01 -14.53 20.05
N LEU A 13 -0.86 -14.76 18.74
CA LEU A 13 -1.95 -14.67 17.77
C LEU A 13 -2.60 -16.04 17.47
N GLY A 14 -2.15 -17.11 18.12
CA GLY A 14 -2.65 -18.47 17.89
C GLY A 14 -2.49 -18.97 16.46
N LEU A 15 -1.44 -18.53 15.76
CA LEU A 15 -1.23 -18.88 14.35
C LEU A 15 -0.71 -20.31 14.20
N THR A 16 -1.17 -20.97 13.15
CA THR A 16 -0.62 -22.25 12.70
C THR A 16 0.69 -22.04 11.92
N GLU A 17 1.49 -23.10 11.75
CA GLU A 17 2.71 -23.06 10.91
C GLU A 17 2.40 -22.60 9.47
N LYS A 18 1.23 -22.96 8.93
CA LYS A 18 0.78 -22.51 7.61
C LYS A 18 0.55 -21.01 7.57
N GLU A 19 -0.03 -20.43 8.60
CA GLU A 19 -0.28 -18.99 8.70
C GLU A 19 1.00 -18.21 8.94
N LYS A 20 1.93 -18.74 9.74
CA LYS A 20 3.29 -18.19 9.86
C LYS A 20 3.97 -18.11 8.50
N ALA A 21 3.90 -19.17 7.69
CA ALA A 21 4.46 -19.15 6.34
C ALA A 21 3.83 -18.05 5.47
N LEU A 22 2.50 -17.86 5.55
CA LEU A 22 1.79 -16.80 4.83
C LEU A 22 2.24 -15.41 5.28
N VAL A 23 2.33 -15.14 6.59
CA VAL A 23 2.78 -13.84 7.09
C VAL A 23 4.24 -13.56 6.67
N LEU A 24 5.11 -14.57 6.71
CA LEU A 24 6.50 -14.42 6.28
C LEU A 24 6.66 -14.22 4.76
N SER A 25 5.66 -14.62 3.97
CA SER A 25 5.63 -14.38 2.51
C SER A 25 5.19 -12.98 2.10
N VAL A 26 4.61 -12.20 3.02
CA VAL A 26 4.14 -10.84 2.74
C VAL A 26 5.28 -9.98 2.20
N ASN A 27 5.05 -9.39 1.03
CA ASN A 27 5.97 -8.58 0.24
C ASN A 27 7.28 -9.28 -0.18
N LYS A 28 7.28 -10.62 -0.34
CA LYS A 28 8.46 -11.38 -0.80
C LYS A 28 8.55 -11.55 -2.31
N ALA A 29 7.41 -11.51 -3.01
CA ALA A 29 7.33 -11.75 -4.45
C ALA A 29 6.27 -10.84 -5.09
N ASN A 30 6.42 -9.52 -4.90
CA ASN A 30 5.52 -8.54 -5.48
C ASN A 30 5.61 -8.55 -7.01
N ASP A 31 4.48 -8.40 -7.65
CA ASP A 31 4.33 -8.19 -9.09
C ASP A 31 4.87 -6.79 -9.42
N PRO A 32 5.96 -6.68 -10.22
CA PRO A 32 6.63 -5.41 -10.47
C PRO A 32 5.77 -4.44 -11.30
N ASP A 33 4.78 -4.95 -12.03
CA ASP A 33 3.93 -4.14 -12.91
C ASP A 33 2.75 -3.49 -12.16
N LYS A 34 2.59 -3.79 -10.87
CA LYS A 34 1.46 -3.29 -10.06
C LYS A 34 1.94 -2.59 -8.80
N LYS A 35 1.25 -1.51 -8.45
CA LYS A 35 1.45 -0.79 -7.19
C LYS A 35 0.40 -1.19 -6.17
N TYR A 36 0.80 -1.95 -5.15
CA TYR A 36 -0.08 -2.38 -4.07
C TYR A 36 0.72 -2.63 -2.79
N LYS A 37 0.01 -2.76 -1.67
CA LYS A 37 0.56 -3.31 -0.43
C LYS A 37 -0.02 -4.71 -0.20
N GLU A 38 0.75 -5.58 0.43
CA GLU A 38 0.23 -6.86 0.88
C GLU A 38 -0.12 -6.82 2.37
N VAL A 39 -1.29 -7.37 2.71
CA VAL A 39 -1.77 -7.54 4.08
C VAL A 39 -2.16 -8.99 4.31
N PHE A 40 -1.77 -9.53 5.45
CA PHE A 40 -2.26 -10.81 5.91
C PHE A 40 -3.55 -10.60 6.70
N ILE A 41 -4.59 -11.36 6.36
CA ILE A 41 -5.87 -11.34 7.09
C ILE A 41 -6.23 -12.78 7.45
N SER A 42 -6.48 -13.02 8.73
CA SER A 42 -7.03 -14.27 9.27
C SER A 42 -8.43 -14.03 9.79
N LEU A 43 -9.39 -14.82 9.32
CA LEU A 43 -10.78 -14.85 9.75
C LEU A 43 -11.00 -16.09 10.64
N GLY A 44 -10.24 -16.16 11.73
CA GLY A 44 -10.24 -17.31 12.65
C GLY A 44 -9.77 -18.60 11.96
N SER A 45 -10.38 -19.73 12.32
CA SER A 45 -10.01 -21.05 11.79
C SER A 45 -10.48 -21.32 10.36
N MET A 46 -11.29 -20.43 9.77
CA MET A 46 -11.94 -20.70 8.48
C MET A 46 -11.06 -20.30 7.29
N LEU A 47 -10.43 -19.13 7.34
CA LEU A 47 -9.72 -18.59 6.18
C LEU A 47 -8.61 -17.62 6.58
N SER A 48 -7.40 -17.93 6.14
CA SER A 48 -6.23 -17.07 6.30
C SER A 48 -5.50 -16.94 4.96
N LYS A 49 -5.33 -15.71 4.49
CA LYS A 49 -4.74 -15.39 3.17
C LYS A 49 -3.98 -14.07 3.20
N VAL A 50 -3.06 -13.92 2.24
CA VAL A 50 -2.43 -12.65 1.91
C VAL A 50 -3.25 -12.00 0.79
N TYR A 51 -3.61 -10.74 1.00
CA TYR A 51 -4.39 -9.94 0.06
C TYR A 51 -3.56 -8.75 -0.43
N ARG A 52 -3.84 -8.33 -1.66
CA ARG A 52 -3.31 -7.09 -2.22
C ARG A 52 -4.31 -5.98 -1.96
N THR A 53 -3.86 -4.89 -1.37
CA THR A 53 -4.65 -3.68 -1.19
C THR A 53 -4.17 -2.64 -2.21
N GLU A 54 -5.06 -2.29 -3.12
CA GLU A 54 -4.89 -1.25 -4.11
C GLU A 54 -5.75 -0.05 -3.69
N VAL A 55 -5.19 1.14 -3.83
CA VAL A 55 -5.87 2.41 -3.56
C VAL A 55 -5.97 3.20 -4.85
N SER A 56 -6.91 4.14 -4.92
CA SER A 56 -6.98 5.03 -6.06
C SER A 56 -5.69 5.87 -6.16
N LEU A 57 -5.39 6.33 -7.37
CA LEU A 57 -4.21 7.18 -7.57
C LEU A 57 -4.34 8.50 -6.79
N GLU A 58 -5.55 9.03 -6.63
CA GLU A 58 -5.83 10.21 -5.82
C GLU A 58 -5.50 9.97 -4.35
N GLU A 59 -5.90 8.83 -3.79
CA GLU A 59 -5.60 8.48 -2.41
C GLU A 59 -4.10 8.30 -2.21
N TYR A 60 -3.42 7.61 -3.12
CA TYR A 60 -1.96 7.50 -3.11
C TYR A 60 -1.29 8.88 -3.10
N LEU A 61 -1.67 9.77 -4.02
CA LEU A 61 -1.08 11.11 -4.15
C LEU A 61 -1.40 12.02 -2.95
N ALA A 62 -2.55 11.82 -2.29
CA ALA A 62 -2.89 12.57 -1.09
C ALA A 62 -1.93 12.27 0.08
N TYR A 63 -1.38 11.05 0.14
CA TYR A 63 -0.54 10.58 1.24
C TYR A 63 0.90 10.27 0.82
N THR A 64 1.31 10.63 -0.40
CA THR A 64 2.67 10.35 -0.86
C THR A 64 3.72 11.03 0.01
N THR A 65 4.78 10.29 0.33
CA THR A 65 5.98 10.80 1.01
C THR A 65 7.10 11.11 0.04
N GLU A 66 6.97 10.72 -1.23
CA GLU A 66 7.99 10.92 -2.26
C GLU A 66 8.12 12.41 -2.58
N GLU A 67 9.32 12.96 -2.37
CA GLU A 67 9.57 14.40 -2.56
C GLU A 67 9.23 14.86 -3.99
N SER A 68 9.65 14.07 -4.98
CA SER A 68 9.38 14.38 -6.39
C SER A 68 7.89 14.46 -6.73
N GLU A 69 7.07 13.61 -6.10
CA GLU A 69 5.62 13.63 -6.27
C GLU A 69 4.99 14.81 -5.53
N LYS A 70 5.48 15.14 -4.32
CA LYS A 70 5.01 16.33 -3.57
C LYS A 70 5.27 17.63 -4.32
N VAL A 71 6.46 17.80 -4.89
CA VAL A 71 6.80 19.00 -5.68
C VAL A 71 5.86 19.12 -6.87
N LYS A 72 5.60 18.03 -7.59
CA LYS A 72 4.63 18.01 -8.70
C LYS A 72 3.22 18.35 -8.21
N MET A 73 2.73 17.70 -7.15
CA MET A 73 1.39 17.94 -6.60
C MET A 73 1.20 19.41 -6.21
N ASN A 74 2.19 20.02 -5.56
CA ASN A 74 2.16 21.44 -5.22
C ASN A 74 2.07 22.33 -6.47
N ALA A 75 2.82 22.01 -7.53
CA ALA A 75 2.72 22.73 -8.81
C ALA A 75 1.33 22.58 -9.46
N TYR A 76 0.72 21.39 -9.37
CA TYR A 76 -0.67 21.19 -9.81
C TYR A 76 -1.66 22.00 -8.97
N ALA A 77 -1.54 21.99 -7.64
CA ALA A 77 -2.41 22.74 -6.75
C ALA A 77 -2.34 24.26 -6.99
N GLN A 78 -1.14 24.80 -7.29
CA GLN A 78 -0.96 26.22 -7.62
C GLN A 78 -1.76 26.63 -8.86
N LYS A 79 -1.92 25.76 -9.88
CA LYS A 79 -2.78 26.02 -11.05
C LYS A 79 -4.25 26.23 -10.69
N PHE A 80 -4.66 25.78 -9.50
CA PHE A 80 -6.02 25.92 -8.98
C PHE A 80 -6.09 26.83 -7.74
N GLY A 81 -5.15 27.78 -7.61
CA GLY A 81 -5.15 28.75 -6.51
C GLY A 81 -4.85 28.13 -5.15
N GLY A 82 -4.09 27.03 -5.11
CA GLY A 82 -3.75 26.31 -3.88
C GLY A 82 -4.77 25.24 -3.48
N ASP A 83 -5.81 24.98 -4.28
CA ASP A 83 -6.75 23.88 -4.04
C ASP A 83 -6.07 22.52 -4.27
N ILE A 84 -5.61 21.90 -3.19
CA ILE A 84 -4.92 20.61 -3.19
C ILE A 84 -5.81 19.50 -3.76
N LYS A 85 -7.12 19.49 -3.47
CA LYS A 85 -8.02 18.44 -3.97
C LYS A 85 -8.11 18.48 -5.50
N LYS A 86 -8.25 19.68 -6.07
CA LYS A 86 -8.24 19.88 -7.53
C LYS A 86 -6.87 19.56 -8.12
N GLY A 87 -5.78 19.93 -7.44
CA GLY A 87 -4.42 19.58 -7.85
C GLY A 87 -4.20 18.08 -7.95
N ILE A 88 -4.59 17.32 -6.92
CA ILE A 88 -4.52 15.85 -6.89
C ILE A 88 -5.35 15.24 -8.02
N ALA A 89 -6.60 15.68 -8.20
CA ALA A 89 -7.46 15.15 -9.26
C ALA A 89 -6.89 15.41 -10.67
N ALA A 90 -6.32 16.60 -10.89
CA ALA A 90 -5.66 16.94 -12.15
C ALA A 90 -4.41 16.10 -12.40
N MET A 91 -3.53 15.96 -11.39
CA MET A 91 -2.33 15.15 -11.48
C MET A 91 -2.65 13.67 -11.73
N ALA A 92 -3.62 13.11 -11.00
CA ALA A 92 -4.06 11.73 -11.17
C ALA A 92 -4.61 11.48 -12.59
N ARG A 93 -5.36 12.44 -13.15
CA ARG A 93 -5.87 12.36 -14.51
C ARG A 93 -4.73 12.36 -15.54
N ASP A 94 -3.77 13.25 -15.41
CA ASP A 94 -2.66 13.36 -16.36
C ASP A 94 -1.78 12.09 -16.35
N MET A 95 -1.51 11.55 -15.16
CA MET A 95 -0.80 10.27 -15.01
C MET A 95 -1.53 9.09 -15.66
N ARG A 96 -2.87 9.02 -15.59
CA ARG A 96 -3.67 7.98 -16.27
C ARG A 96 -3.62 8.10 -17.79
N ASN A 97 -3.49 9.33 -18.29
CA ASN A 97 -3.43 9.62 -19.72
C ASN A 97 -2.02 9.49 -20.30
N GLY A 98 -1.00 9.22 -19.47
CA GLY A 98 0.39 9.08 -19.91
C GLY A 98 1.11 10.41 -20.18
N ASN A 99 0.60 11.51 -19.64
CA ASN A 99 1.18 12.86 -19.78
C ASN A 99 2.08 13.26 -18.61
#